data_AF-A0A920KYE5-F1
#
_entry.id   AF-A0A920KYE5-F1
#
_cell.length_a   1.000
_cell.length_b   1.000
_cell.length_c   1.000
_cell.angle_alpha   90.00
_cell.angle_beta   90.00
_cell.angle_gamma   90.00
#
_symmetry.space_group_name_H-M   'P 1'
#
loop_
_entity.id
_entity.type
_entity.pdbx_description
1 polymer ?
#
loop_
_entity_poly.entity_id
_entity_poly.type
_entity_poly.pdbx_seq_one_letter_code
_entity_poly.pdbx_strand_id
1 'polypeptide(L)'
;MAALPEKARVVIIGQGGIVGASVAHHLVQNGWDDIVGLEKSAIPTDIGSTSHASDFCYMTSHDKLNVFTSTYSREFYKSRGNFIEIGGMEVARKGDDAQVQELQRKVASGKAFGTNARMITAAEAKERFPLLEEDTIECAMWDPDAGLVTPRSQKVAGDLVDEAVAAGKLQAFPIYARARNHCRRRSRRGREDCQGHHHG
;
A
#
# COMPACT_ATOMS: atom_id res chain seq x y z
N MET A 1 24.87 8.85 -14.09
CA MET A 1 23.60 8.97 -13.33
C MET A 1 22.59 9.68 -14.23
N ALA A 2 21.29 9.43 -14.09
CA ALA A 2 20.31 10.28 -14.78
C ALA A 2 20.49 11.72 -14.26
N ALA A 3 20.54 12.71 -15.15
CA ALA A 3 20.62 14.11 -14.74
C ALA A 3 19.27 14.48 -14.08
N LEU A 4 19.32 14.94 -12.84
CA LEU A 4 18.13 15.45 -12.15
C LEU A 4 17.85 16.87 -12.64
N PRO A 5 16.57 17.28 -12.72
CA PRO A 5 16.22 18.67 -12.99
C PRO A 5 16.83 19.62 -11.94
N GLU A 6 17.30 20.79 -12.37
CA GLU A 6 17.85 21.81 -11.46
C GLU A 6 16.78 22.48 -10.58
N LYS A 7 15.51 22.40 -11.01
CA LYS A 7 14.36 22.94 -10.31
C LYS A 7 13.18 21.98 -10.41
N ALA A 8 12.32 22.03 -9.40
CA ALA A 8 11.04 21.35 -9.37
C ALA A 8 10.08 22.16 -8.50
N ARG A 9 8.78 22.10 -8.79
CA ARG A 9 7.74 22.67 -7.92
C ARG A 9 7.51 21.81 -6.69
N VAL A 10 7.59 20.48 -6.84
CA VAL A 10 7.44 19.50 -5.75
C VAL A 10 8.46 18.39 -5.94
N VAL A 11 9.09 17.97 -4.83
CA VAL A 11 9.95 16.79 -4.79
C VAL A 11 9.34 15.75 -3.84
N ILE A 12 9.07 14.56 -4.36
CA ILE A 12 8.52 13.41 -3.60
C ILE A 12 9.65 12.41 -3.38
N ILE A 13 9.98 12.14 -2.12
CA ILE A 13 10.99 11.12 -1.74
C ILE A 13 10.26 9.85 -1.30
N GLY A 14 10.57 8.72 -1.92
CA GLY A 14 9.81 7.46 -1.77
C GLY A 14 8.72 7.30 -2.83
N GLN A 15 8.99 7.76 -4.07
CA GLN A 15 8.03 7.73 -5.17
C GLN A 15 7.55 6.31 -5.52
N GLY A 16 8.35 5.28 -5.23
CA GLY A 16 8.00 3.89 -5.52
C GLY A 16 7.05 3.26 -4.50
N GLY A 17 6.78 3.91 -3.36
CA GLY A 17 5.84 3.43 -2.35
C GLY A 17 4.42 3.96 -2.57
N ILE A 18 3.42 3.30 -1.95
CA ILE A 18 2.01 3.64 -2.16
C ILE A 18 1.67 5.07 -1.73
N VAL A 19 2.29 5.58 -0.67
CA VAL A 19 2.08 6.96 -0.20
C VAL A 19 2.63 7.96 -1.22
N GLY A 20 3.88 7.80 -1.68
CA GLY A 20 4.48 8.69 -2.67
C GLY A 20 3.74 8.68 -4.01
N ALA A 21 3.32 7.49 -4.46
CA ALA A 21 2.50 7.33 -5.66
C ALA A 21 1.12 8.00 -5.51
N SER A 22 0.45 7.82 -4.36
CA SER A 22 -0.83 8.46 -4.07
C SER A 22 -0.71 9.99 -4.02
N VAL A 23 0.31 10.53 -3.36
CA VAL A 23 0.55 11.98 -3.32
C VAL A 23 0.75 12.54 -4.73
N ALA A 24 1.57 11.89 -5.57
CA ALA A 24 1.77 12.30 -6.96
C ALA A 24 0.44 12.30 -7.73
N HIS A 25 -0.35 11.23 -7.63
CA HIS A 25 -1.65 11.13 -8.27
C HIS A 25 -2.58 12.29 -7.87
N HIS A 26 -2.73 12.55 -6.56
CA HIS A 26 -3.63 13.59 -6.07
C HIS A 26 -3.14 15.00 -6.41
N LEU A 27 -1.83 15.26 -6.40
CA LEU A 27 -1.28 16.54 -6.86
C LEU A 27 -1.62 16.78 -8.33
N VAL A 28 -1.45 15.77 -9.18
CA VAL A 28 -1.81 15.85 -10.61
C VAL A 28 -3.30 16.11 -10.81
N GLN A 29 -4.18 15.41 -10.08
CA GLN A 29 -5.63 15.64 -10.12
C GLN A 29 -6.00 17.08 -9.70
N ASN A 30 -5.22 17.68 -8.79
CA ASN A 30 -5.39 19.08 -8.38
C ASN A 30 -4.68 20.09 -9.29
N GLY A 31 -4.24 19.67 -10.49
CA GLY A 31 -3.64 20.55 -11.50
C GLY A 31 -2.18 20.92 -11.25
N TRP A 32 -1.49 20.23 -10.35
CA TRP A 32 -0.06 20.44 -10.14
C TRP A 32 0.77 19.74 -11.22
N ASP A 33 1.90 20.35 -11.54
CA ASP A 33 2.90 19.91 -12.51
C ASP A 33 4.32 20.20 -11.99
N ASP A 34 5.33 19.91 -12.81
CA ASP A 34 6.75 20.04 -12.45
C ASP A 34 7.10 19.27 -11.16
N ILE A 35 6.62 18.02 -11.10
CA ILE A 35 6.82 17.11 -9.97
C ILE A 35 8.02 16.21 -10.26
N VAL A 36 8.93 16.11 -9.30
CA VAL A 36 10.07 15.18 -9.34
C VAL A 36 9.88 14.12 -8.26
N GLY A 37 9.87 12.85 -8.68
CA GLY A 37 9.78 11.70 -7.79
C GLY A 37 11.13 11.00 -7.67
N LEU A 38 11.60 10.76 -6.45
CA LEU A 38 12.85 10.09 -6.16
C LEU A 38 12.57 8.77 -5.44
N GLU A 39 13.23 7.71 -5.88
CA GLU A 39 13.17 6.40 -5.24
C GLU A 39 14.58 5.82 -5.09
N LYS A 40 14.87 5.18 -3.95
CA LYS A 40 16.17 4.57 -3.72
C LYS A 40 16.35 3.36 -4.64
N SER A 41 15.34 2.50 -4.77
CA SER A 41 15.41 1.28 -5.58
C SER A 41 14.70 1.40 -6.92
N ALA A 42 14.02 0.34 -7.38
CA ALA A 42 13.16 0.37 -8.55
C ALA A 42 11.86 1.16 -8.27
N ILE A 43 11.15 1.56 -9.32
CA ILE A 43 9.81 2.14 -9.23
C ILE A 43 8.88 1.21 -10.02
N PRO A 44 7.85 0.61 -9.39
CA PRO A 44 7.52 0.68 -7.96
C PRO A 44 8.62 0.04 -7.07
N THR A 45 8.66 0.42 -5.79
CA THR A 45 9.71 -0.01 -4.85
C THR A 45 9.67 -1.52 -4.61
N ASP A 46 10.82 -2.18 -4.66
CA ASP A 46 11.01 -3.59 -4.32
C ASP A 46 11.53 -3.79 -2.89
N ILE A 47 11.94 -2.73 -2.20
CA ILE A 47 12.53 -2.78 -0.84
C ILE A 47 11.70 -2.10 0.24
N GLY A 48 10.69 -1.29 -0.14
CA GLY A 48 9.83 -0.58 0.81
C GLY A 48 8.70 -1.46 1.38
N SER A 49 8.04 -0.99 2.45
CA SER A 49 6.92 -1.69 3.09
C SER A 49 5.79 -2.06 2.13
N THR A 50 5.51 -1.21 1.14
CA THR A 50 4.52 -1.50 0.09
C THR A 50 4.83 -2.78 -0.71
N SER A 51 6.09 -3.19 -0.85
CA SER A 51 6.43 -4.38 -1.65
C SER A 51 6.01 -5.70 -1.00
N HIS A 52 5.75 -5.70 0.31
CA HIS A 52 5.44 -6.88 1.10
C HIS A 52 4.25 -6.69 2.06
N ALA A 53 3.44 -5.65 1.84
CA ALA A 53 2.19 -5.48 2.58
C ALA A 53 1.25 -6.67 2.30
N SER A 54 0.46 -7.05 3.30
CA SER A 54 -0.61 -8.04 3.15
C SER A 54 -1.82 -7.49 2.39
N ASP A 55 -1.87 -6.17 2.19
CA ASP A 55 -2.87 -5.43 1.43
C ASP A 55 -4.31 -5.49 2.01
N PHE A 56 -4.45 -5.99 3.23
CA PHE A 56 -5.72 -6.04 3.94
C PHE A 56 -6.05 -4.71 4.62
N CYS A 57 -7.31 -4.28 4.53
CA CYS A 57 -7.78 -3.01 5.09
C CYS A 57 -9.09 -3.18 5.86
N TYR A 58 -9.11 -2.73 7.12
CA TYR A 58 -10.34 -2.47 7.87
C TYR A 58 -10.85 -1.05 7.62
N MET A 59 -12.16 -0.87 7.58
CA MET A 59 -12.78 0.47 7.48
C MET A 59 -13.00 1.10 8.85
N THR A 60 -13.01 0.29 9.90
CA THR A 60 -13.30 0.73 11.27
C THR A 60 -12.04 0.93 12.11
N SER A 61 -11.96 2.06 12.80
CA SER A 61 -10.93 2.42 13.79
C SER A 61 -11.57 3.17 14.97
N HIS A 62 -10.77 3.50 15.98
CA HIS A 62 -11.20 4.29 17.15
C HIS A 62 -11.27 5.79 16.90
N ASP A 63 -10.70 6.28 15.81
CA ASP A 63 -10.64 7.69 15.46
C ASP A 63 -11.25 7.96 14.08
N LYS A 64 -11.85 9.15 13.97
CA LYS A 64 -12.58 9.57 12.77
C LYS A 64 -11.65 9.72 11.56
N LEU A 65 -10.38 10.10 11.76
CA LEU A 65 -9.45 10.34 10.67
C LEU A 65 -9.10 9.03 9.96
N ASN A 66 -8.77 7.98 10.71
CA ASN A 66 -8.47 6.67 10.13
C ASN A 66 -9.71 6.05 9.46
N VAL A 67 -10.91 6.20 10.04
CA VAL A 67 -12.14 5.75 9.36
C VAL A 67 -12.32 6.50 8.04
N PHE A 68 -12.14 7.82 8.04
CA PHE A 68 -12.23 8.63 6.83
C PHE A 68 -11.19 8.20 5.78
N THR A 69 -9.92 8.06 6.14
CA THR A 69 -8.86 7.71 5.19
C THR A 69 -8.97 6.28 4.68
N SER A 70 -9.35 5.31 5.51
CA SER A 70 -9.62 3.94 5.06
C SER A 70 -10.81 3.88 4.11
N THR A 71 -11.92 4.56 4.45
CA THR A 71 -13.11 4.60 3.59
C THR A 71 -12.81 5.27 2.26
N TYR A 72 -12.11 6.41 2.28
CA TYR A 72 -11.66 7.08 1.06
C TYR A 72 -10.76 6.17 0.21
N SER A 73 -9.79 5.50 0.85
CA SER A 73 -8.86 4.60 0.15
C SER A 73 -9.59 3.42 -0.48
N ARG A 74 -10.58 2.82 0.22
CA ARG A 74 -11.44 1.78 -0.33
C ARG A 74 -12.15 2.25 -1.58
N GLU A 75 -12.85 3.38 -1.53
CA GLU A 75 -13.60 3.89 -2.69
C GLU A 75 -12.65 4.24 -3.85
N PHE A 76 -11.49 4.82 -3.55
CA PHE A 76 -10.44 5.08 -4.52
C PHE A 76 -9.98 3.80 -5.22
N TYR A 77 -9.57 2.77 -4.48
CA TYR A 77 -9.13 1.50 -5.07
C TYR A 77 -10.27 0.79 -5.80
N LYS A 78 -11.49 0.80 -5.25
CA LYS A 78 -12.67 0.19 -5.87
C LYS A 78 -13.02 0.84 -7.21
N SER A 79 -12.95 2.17 -7.31
CA SER A 79 -13.19 2.90 -8.57
C SER A 79 -12.20 2.53 -9.69
N ARG A 80 -11.03 2.02 -9.31
CA ARG A 80 -9.97 1.56 -10.22
C ARG A 80 -10.01 0.05 -10.47
N GLY A 81 -11.00 -0.66 -9.91
CA GLY A 81 -11.07 -2.12 -9.95
C GLY A 81 -9.99 -2.81 -9.12
N ASN A 82 -9.38 -2.08 -8.17
CA ASN A 82 -8.25 -2.55 -7.37
C ASN A 82 -8.61 -2.97 -5.94
N PHE A 83 -9.88 -3.26 -5.65
CA PHE A 83 -10.31 -3.66 -4.31
C PHE A 83 -11.34 -4.78 -4.38
N ILE A 84 -11.18 -5.80 -3.53
CA ILE A 84 -12.16 -6.86 -3.34
C ILE A 84 -12.67 -6.85 -1.90
N GLU A 85 -13.99 -6.75 -1.75
CA GLU A 85 -14.68 -6.77 -0.46
C GLU A 85 -14.91 -8.22 -0.05
N ILE A 86 -14.05 -8.71 0.85
CA ILE A 86 -14.14 -10.07 1.41
C ILE A 86 -14.62 -10.07 2.87
N GLY A 87 -14.76 -8.88 3.45
CA GLY A 87 -15.04 -8.64 4.85
C GLY A 87 -13.85 -8.92 5.77
N GLY A 88 -13.99 -8.48 7.01
CA GLY A 88 -12.94 -8.55 8.03
C GLY A 88 -13.52 -8.91 9.38
N MET A 89 -12.78 -9.71 10.14
CA MET A 89 -13.21 -10.22 11.44
C MET A 89 -12.12 -10.11 12.50
N GLU A 90 -12.45 -9.48 13.62
CA GLU A 90 -11.65 -9.53 14.85
C GLU A 90 -12.42 -10.34 15.90
N VAL A 91 -11.81 -11.36 16.47
CA VAL A 91 -12.47 -12.29 17.40
C VAL A 91 -12.06 -12.02 18.86
N ALA A 92 -12.99 -12.20 19.79
CA ALA A 92 -12.73 -12.27 21.22
C ALA A 92 -12.89 -13.71 21.70
N ARG A 93 -11.88 -14.23 22.42
CA ARG A 93 -11.94 -15.59 22.99
C ARG A 93 -12.79 -15.61 24.26
N LYS A 94 -13.30 -16.78 24.62
CA LYS A 94 -13.99 -16.98 25.90
C LYS A 94 -13.08 -16.58 27.06
N GLY A 95 -13.64 -15.81 28.00
CA GLY A 95 -12.92 -15.27 29.17
C GLY A 95 -12.01 -14.07 28.89
N ASP A 96 -12.01 -13.53 27.67
CA ASP A 96 -11.26 -12.32 27.32
C ASP A 96 -12.17 -11.07 27.32
N ASP A 97 -12.67 -10.73 28.51
CA ASP A 97 -13.62 -9.61 28.70
C ASP A 97 -13.04 -8.27 28.22
N ALA A 98 -11.71 -8.10 28.31
CA ALA A 98 -11.03 -6.91 27.82
C ALA A 98 -11.13 -6.79 26.30
N GLN A 99 -10.90 -7.89 25.57
CA GLN A 99 -11.08 -7.91 24.12
C GLN A 99 -12.55 -7.71 23.72
N VAL A 100 -13.51 -8.29 24.45
CA VAL A 100 -14.95 -8.07 24.20
C VAL A 100 -15.31 -6.58 24.32
N GLN A 101 -14.89 -5.92 25.41
CA GLN A 101 -15.12 -4.49 25.62
C GLN A 101 -14.45 -3.65 24.53
N GLU A 102 -13.26 -4.04 24.09
CA GLU A 102 -12.53 -3.35 23.03
C GLU A 102 -13.26 -3.43 21.68
N LEU A 103 -13.77 -4.61 21.31
CA LEU A 103 -14.57 -4.78 20.09
C LEU A 103 -15.87 -3.98 20.16
N GLN A 104 -16.55 -3.97 21.30
CA GLN A 104 -17.75 -3.15 21.52
C GLN A 104 -17.43 -1.65 21.36
N ARG A 105 -16.32 -1.19 21.92
CA ARG A 105 -15.84 0.20 21.78
C ARG A 105 -15.50 0.53 20.33
N LYS A 106 -14.83 -0.37 19.61
CA LYS A 106 -14.49 -0.19 18.19
C LYS A 106 -15.76 -0.11 17.33
N VAL A 107 -16.75 -0.97 17.56
CA VAL A 107 -18.06 -0.92 16.89
C VAL A 107 -18.81 0.37 17.22
N ALA A 108 -18.76 0.84 18.47
CA ALA A 108 -19.38 2.11 18.86
C ALA A 108 -18.72 3.31 18.14
N SER A 109 -17.39 3.35 18.06
CA SER A 109 -16.67 4.34 17.24
C SER A 109 -17.07 4.24 15.77
N GLY A 110 -17.12 3.04 15.21
CA GLY A 110 -17.55 2.79 13.83
C GLY A 110 -18.93 3.36 13.53
N LYS A 111 -19.92 3.09 14.40
CA LYS A 111 -21.27 3.67 14.29
C LYS A 111 -21.27 5.20 14.31
N ALA A 112 -20.44 5.82 15.16
CA ALA A 112 -20.33 7.28 15.23
C ALA A 112 -19.68 7.89 13.97
N PHE A 113 -18.81 7.14 13.29
CA PHE A 113 -18.08 7.60 12.11
C PHE A 113 -18.67 7.13 10.77
N GLY A 114 -19.69 6.27 10.81
CA GLY A 114 -20.44 5.82 9.63
C GLY A 114 -19.96 4.52 8.99
N THR A 115 -19.25 3.66 9.73
CA THR A 115 -18.87 2.32 9.22
C THR A 115 -19.98 1.29 9.44
N ASN A 116 -19.93 0.21 8.66
CA ASN A 116 -20.89 -0.90 8.76
C ASN A 116 -20.44 -2.02 9.72
N ALA A 117 -19.41 -1.77 10.54
CA ALA A 117 -18.93 -2.76 11.48
C ALA A 117 -19.95 -3.04 12.58
N ARG A 118 -20.09 -4.32 12.93
CA ARG A 118 -21.05 -4.78 13.94
C ARG A 118 -20.48 -5.94 14.75
N MET A 119 -21.00 -6.10 15.97
CA MET A 119 -20.77 -7.33 16.73
C MET A 119 -21.54 -8.48 16.09
N ILE A 120 -20.95 -9.67 16.11
CA ILE A 120 -21.55 -10.93 15.69
C ILE A 120 -21.27 -12.01 16.75
N THR A 121 -22.12 -13.01 16.77
CA THR A 121 -21.99 -14.18 17.64
C THR A 121 -20.87 -15.12 17.20
N ALA A 122 -20.43 -16.03 18.08
CA ALA A 122 -19.47 -17.07 17.74
C ALA A 122 -19.96 -17.98 16.59
N ALA A 123 -21.27 -18.30 16.56
CA ALA A 123 -21.89 -19.08 15.49
C ALA A 123 -21.84 -18.37 14.12
N GLU A 124 -22.18 -17.08 14.07
CA GLU A 124 -22.05 -16.27 12.85
C GLU A 124 -20.57 -16.15 12.41
N ALA A 125 -19.64 -16.06 13.35
CA ALA A 125 -18.22 -16.02 13.06
C ALA A 125 -17.74 -17.35 12.44
N LYS A 126 -18.20 -18.48 12.97
CA LYS A 126 -17.94 -19.83 12.43
C LYS A 126 -18.55 -20.02 11.03
N GLU A 127 -19.77 -19.53 10.81
CA GLU A 127 -20.41 -19.57 9.49
C GLU A 127 -19.55 -18.83 8.43
N ARG A 128 -18.99 -17.67 8.80
CA ARG A 128 -18.12 -16.87 7.92
C ARG A 128 -16.72 -17.43 7.74
N PHE A 129 -16.14 -17.98 8.80
CA PHE A 129 -14.83 -18.63 8.76
C PHE A 129 -14.90 -20.02 9.39
N PRO A 130 -15.22 -21.07 8.59
CA PRO A 130 -15.44 -22.43 9.09
C PRO A 130 -14.25 -23.07 9.80
N LEU A 131 -13.06 -22.47 9.73
CA LEU A 131 -11.86 -22.93 10.44
C LEU A 131 -11.75 -22.40 11.88
N LEU A 132 -12.66 -21.52 12.34
CA LEU A 132 -12.71 -21.13 13.75
C LEU A 132 -13.16 -22.30 14.64
N GLU A 133 -12.61 -22.43 15.83
CA GLU A 133 -13.17 -23.31 16.85
C GLU A 133 -14.21 -22.54 17.67
N GLU A 134 -15.50 -22.72 17.35
CA GLU A 134 -16.62 -21.96 17.93
C GLU A 134 -16.59 -21.99 19.47
N ASP A 135 -16.28 -23.15 20.05
CA ASP A 135 -16.21 -23.33 21.50
C ASP A 135 -15.13 -22.50 22.20
N THR A 136 -14.20 -21.90 21.45
CA THR A 136 -13.13 -21.04 22.00
C THR A 136 -13.44 -19.54 21.87
N ILE A 137 -14.47 -19.17 21.12
CA ILE A 137 -14.84 -17.79 20.79
C ILE A 137 -16.05 -17.36 21.62
N GLU A 138 -16.01 -16.14 22.15
CA GLU A 138 -17.12 -15.51 22.86
C GLU A 138 -17.99 -14.72 21.85
N CYS A 139 -17.36 -13.84 21.10
CA CYS A 139 -17.98 -13.03 20.04
C CYS A 139 -16.92 -12.52 19.07
N ALA A 140 -17.35 -11.81 18.02
CA ALA A 140 -16.45 -11.14 17.10
C ALA A 140 -17.03 -9.79 16.64
N MET A 141 -16.16 -8.93 16.11
CA MET A 141 -16.55 -7.79 15.29
C MET A 141 -16.43 -8.20 13.82
N TRP A 142 -17.45 -7.88 13.02
CA TRP A 142 -17.48 -8.06 11.58
C TRP A 142 -17.57 -6.71 10.87
N ASP A 143 -16.61 -6.43 9.99
CA ASP A 143 -16.60 -5.30 9.07
C ASP A 143 -16.88 -5.82 7.64
N PRO A 144 -18.08 -5.60 7.07
CA PRO A 144 -18.41 -6.11 5.74
C PRO A 144 -17.68 -5.37 4.60
N ASP A 145 -17.20 -4.14 4.85
CA ASP A 145 -16.54 -3.31 3.85
C ASP A 145 -15.02 -3.52 3.83
N ALA A 146 -14.48 -4.25 4.81
CA ALA A 146 -13.08 -4.65 4.84
C ALA A 146 -12.73 -5.59 3.69
N GLY A 147 -11.47 -5.60 3.29
CA GLY A 147 -11.08 -6.29 2.08
C GLY A 147 -9.61 -6.22 1.75
N LEU A 148 -9.28 -6.58 0.51
CA LEU A 148 -7.93 -6.63 -0.02
C LEU A 148 -7.78 -5.70 -1.22
N VAL A 149 -6.66 -4.96 -1.28
CA VAL A 149 -6.21 -4.32 -2.50
C VAL A 149 -5.67 -5.39 -3.47
N THR A 150 -6.16 -5.43 -4.71
CA THR A 150 -5.77 -6.45 -5.70
C THR A 150 -5.66 -5.87 -7.14
N PRO A 151 -4.62 -6.18 -7.93
CA PRO A 151 -3.39 -6.90 -7.54
C PRO A 151 -2.65 -6.12 -6.44
N ARG A 152 -1.62 -6.74 -5.84
CA ARG A 152 -0.93 -6.19 -4.65
C ARG A 152 -0.66 -4.68 -4.74
N SER A 153 -0.72 -3.96 -3.62
CA SER A 153 -0.60 -2.49 -3.59
C SER A 153 0.66 -1.96 -4.27
N GLN A 154 1.74 -2.74 -4.33
CA GLN A 154 2.94 -2.46 -5.12
C GLN A 154 2.66 -2.22 -6.61
N LYS A 155 1.77 -3.01 -7.22
CA LYS A 155 1.35 -2.83 -8.62
C LYS A 155 0.53 -1.57 -8.79
N VAL A 156 -0.41 -1.31 -7.86
CA VAL A 156 -1.22 -0.08 -7.85
C VAL A 156 -0.32 1.15 -7.75
N ALA A 157 0.69 1.13 -6.88
CA ALA A 157 1.67 2.22 -6.76
C ALA A 157 2.41 2.45 -8.09
N GLY A 158 2.81 1.39 -8.79
CA GLY A 158 3.43 1.48 -10.12
C GLY A 158 2.51 2.15 -11.14
N ASP A 159 1.24 1.71 -11.20
CA ASP A 159 0.26 2.26 -12.14
C ASP A 159 0.02 3.75 -11.93
N LEU A 160 -0.09 4.19 -10.67
CA LEU A 160 -0.25 5.61 -10.34
C LEU A 160 0.95 6.45 -10.77
N VAL A 161 2.17 5.91 -10.63
CA VAL A 161 3.38 6.60 -11.11
C VAL A 161 3.40 6.66 -12.63
N ASP A 162 3.13 5.54 -13.30
CA ASP A 162 3.13 5.45 -14.77
C ASP A 162 2.11 6.40 -15.39
N GLU A 163 0.92 6.52 -14.79
CA GLU A 163 -0.12 7.49 -15.18
C GLU A 163 0.38 8.94 -15.08
N ALA A 164 1.01 9.31 -13.95
CA ALA A 164 1.51 10.66 -13.74
C ALA A 164 2.69 11.00 -14.67
N VAL A 165 3.54 10.02 -14.98
CA VAL A 165 4.62 10.16 -15.97
C VAL A 165 4.06 10.29 -17.38
N ALA A 166 3.10 9.45 -17.77
CA ALA A 166 2.45 9.51 -19.08
C ALA A 166 1.71 10.83 -19.32
N ALA A 167 1.13 11.42 -18.26
CA ALA A 167 0.53 12.75 -18.31
C ALA A 167 1.57 13.89 -18.45
N GLY A 168 2.87 13.59 -18.39
CA GLY A 168 3.96 14.58 -18.45
C GLY A 168 4.05 15.46 -17.19
N LYS A 169 3.43 15.04 -16.08
CA LYS A 169 3.36 15.82 -14.84
C LYS A 169 4.40 15.41 -13.80
N LEU A 170 4.91 14.19 -13.90
CA LEU A 170 5.91 13.61 -13.01
C LEU A 170 7.15 13.14 -13.78
N GLN A 171 8.34 13.46 -13.27
CA GLN A 171 9.59 12.81 -13.64
C GLN A 171 10.07 11.93 -12.49
N ALA A 172 10.10 10.60 -12.69
CA ALA A 172 10.41 9.64 -11.65
C ALA A 172 11.81 9.02 -11.83
N PHE A 173 12.64 9.07 -10.79
CA PHE A 173 14.04 8.68 -10.82
C PHE A 173 14.36 7.57 -9.80
N PRO A 174 14.71 6.35 -10.26
CA PRO A 174 15.30 5.31 -9.41
C PRO A 174 16.81 5.54 -9.24
N ILE A 175 17.23 6.04 -8.08
CA ILE A 175 18.58 6.59 -7.86
C ILE A 175 19.66 5.49 -7.82
N TYR A 176 19.39 4.32 -7.22
CA TYR A 176 20.39 3.22 -7.14
C TYR A 176 20.10 2.00 -8.01
N ALA A 177 18.92 1.87 -8.63
CA ALA A 177 18.59 0.67 -9.42
C ALA A 177 19.55 0.42 -10.59
N ARG A 178 20.11 1.47 -11.21
CA ARG A 178 21.08 1.34 -12.31
C ARG A 178 22.46 0.80 -11.89
N ALA A 179 22.83 0.85 -10.61
CA ALA A 179 24.14 0.36 -10.17
C ALA A 179 24.26 -1.18 -10.22
N ARG A 180 23.14 -1.91 -10.13
CA ARG A 180 23.15 -3.39 -10.12
C ARG A 180 23.32 -4.01 -11.51
N ASN A 181 22.94 -3.32 -12.59
CA ASN A 181 23.07 -3.85 -13.95
C ASN A 181 24.50 -3.77 -14.52
N HIS A 182 25.40 -3.00 -13.89
CA HIS A 182 26.82 -2.98 -14.26
C HIS A 182 27.62 -4.12 -13.61
N CYS A 183 27.14 -4.73 -12.54
CA CYS A 183 27.87 -5.78 -11.82
C CYS A 183 27.64 -7.20 -12.38
N ARG A 184 26.59 -7.43 -13.20
CA ARG A 184 26.26 -8.78 -13.72
C ARG A 184 26.92 -9.19 -15.04
N ARG A 185 27.75 -8.35 -15.67
CA ARG A 185 28.49 -8.72 -16.90
C ARG A 185 29.96 -9.10 -16.70
N ARG A 186 30.46 -9.16 -15.46
CA ARG A 186 31.89 -9.44 -15.19
C ARG A 186 32.22 -10.81 -14.60
N SER A 187 31.32 -11.79 -14.66
CA SER A 187 31.67 -13.16 -14.29
C SER A 187 31.08 -14.18 -15.24
N ARG A 188 31.73 -14.38 -16.39
CA ARG A 188 31.92 -15.69 -17.03
C ARG A 188 32.83 -15.51 -18.25
N ARG A 189 33.99 -16.19 -18.15
CA ARG A 189 35.05 -16.41 -19.15
C ARG A 189 36.23 -15.43 -19.12
N GLY A 190 37.35 -15.99 -18.65
CA GLY A 190 38.62 -15.91 -19.37
C GLY A 190 39.49 -14.71 -19.04
N ARG A 191 40.74 -14.99 -18.70
CA ARG A 191 41.87 -14.05 -18.68
C ARG A 191 41.94 -13.30 -20.02
N GLU A 192 42.22 -11.99 -19.98
CA GLU A 192 43.40 -11.34 -20.57
C GLU A 192 43.22 -9.81 -20.64
N ASP A 193 44.30 -9.13 -20.23
CA ASP A 193 44.79 -7.81 -20.62
C ASP A 193 43.95 -6.54 -20.39
N CYS A 194 44.21 -5.92 -19.23
CA CYS A 194 44.16 -4.46 -19.12
C CYS A 194 45.43 -3.87 -19.78
N GLN A 195 45.38 -3.60 -21.09
CA GLN A 195 46.30 -2.65 -21.71
C GLN A 195 45.59 -1.31 -21.87
N GLY A 196 46.13 -0.28 -21.21
CA GLY A 196 45.77 1.10 -21.43
C GLY A 196 46.28 1.57 -22.78
N HIS A 197 45.43 2.27 -23.53
CA HIS A 197 45.85 3.10 -24.64
C HIS A 197 45.20 4.48 -24.53
N HIS A 198 46.08 5.45 -24.27
CA HIS A 198 45.95 6.83 -24.72
C HIS A 198 45.79 6.87 -26.24
N HIS A 199 44.95 7.80 -26.72
CA HIS A 199 45.07 8.64 -27.93
C HIS A 199 43.68 9.26 -28.16
N GLY A 200 43.48 10.57 -28.31
CA GLY A 200 44.29 11.78 -28.24
C GLY A 200 43.32 12.97 -28.16
#